data_AF-A0A1F8NF38-F1
#
_entry.id   AF-A0A1F8NF38-F1
#
_cell.length_a   1.000
_cell.length_b   1.000
_cell.length_c   1.000
_cell.angle_alpha   90.00
_cell.angle_beta   90.00
_cell.angle_gamma   90.00
#
_symmetry.space_group_name_H-M   'P 1'
#
loop_
_entity.id
_entity.type
_entity.pdbx_description
1 polymer ?
#
loop_
_entity_poly.entity_id
_entity_poly.type
_entity_poly.pdbx_seq_one_letter_code
_entity_poly.pdbx_strand_id
1 'polypeptide(L)'
;MLARHSAAFFPSGVDQWVVMPNHIHGILIISGRGEAFAEGAPRRFPGLSANASPLRVSQAHGTKRGSLAAIIQNYKSVPSRLVNHARGSSGVSIWQRSYFDHVIRGDEDLARIRKYISENPLRWELDEENPRRLIAGGG
;
A
#
# COMPACT_ATOMS: atom_id res chain seq x y z
N MET A 1 32.63 5.08 20.69
CA MET A 1 31.58 4.06 20.51
C MET A 1 30.47 4.68 19.65
N LEU A 2 30.62 4.66 18.32
CA LEU A 2 29.66 5.27 17.39
C LEU A 2 28.55 4.26 17.10
N ALA A 3 27.35 4.55 17.56
CA ALA A 3 26.15 3.79 17.22
C ALA A 3 25.94 3.90 15.69
N ARG A 4 26.09 2.77 15.00
CA ARG A 4 25.71 2.64 13.59
C ARG A 4 24.20 2.87 13.52
N HIS A 5 23.78 4.01 12.99
CA HIS A 5 22.38 4.25 12.66
C HIS A 5 21.96 3.19 11.64
N SER A 6 21.13 2.25 12.10
CA SER A 6 20.47 1.29 11.22
C SER A 6 19.56 2.10 10.29
N ALA A 7 19.83 2.07 8.99
CA ALA A 7 19.09 2.81 7.98
C ALA A 7 17.69 2.21 7.81
N ALA A 8 16.81 2.51 8.75
CA ALA A 8 15.49 1.92 8.83
C ALA A 8 14.56 2.43 7.72
N PHE A 9 13.76 1.50 7.20
CA PHE A 9 12.77 1.71 6.13
C PHE A 9 11.59 2.52 6.67
N PHE A 10 11.54 3.80 6.31
CA PHE A 10 10.51 4.73 6.79
C PHE A 10 9.89 5.51 5.64
N PRO A 11 8.57 5.77 5.67
CA PRO A 11 7.95 6.72 4.76
C PRO A 11 8.52 8.10 5.07
N SER A 12 9.18 8.70 4.09
CA SER A 12 9.80 10.02 4.19
C SER A 12 8.93 11.12 3.58
N GLY A 13 7.91 10.75 2.81
CA GLY A 13 6.94 11.69 2.26
C GLY A 13 5.83 11.03 1.46
N VAL A 14 4.89 11.88 1.03
CA VAL A 14 3.84 11.55 0.07
C VAL A 14 3.95 12.55 -1.07
N ASP A 15 3.82 12.08 -2.30
CA ASP A 15 3.86 12.91 -3.48
C ASP A 15 2.43 13.22 -3.98
N GLN A 16 1.89 12.50 -4.96
CA GLN A 16 0.52 12.65 -5.42
C GLN A 16 -0.42 11.64 -4.72
N TRP A 17 -1.63 12.07 -4.34
CA TRP A 17 -2.67 11.18 -3.81
C TRP A 17 -4.07 11.68 -4.15
N VAL A 18 -5.05 10.78 -4.05
CA VAL A 18 -6.48 11.09 -4.21
C VAL A 18 -7.34 10.10 -3.42
N VAL A 19 -8.45 10.60 -2.87
CA VAL A 19 -9.46 9.78 -2.20
C VAL A 19 -10.67 9.67 -3.13
N MET A 20 -11.02 8.43 -3.46
CA MET A 20 -12.21 8.08 -4.22
C MET A 20 -13.29 7.56 -3.26
N PRO A 21 -14.57 7.48 -3.68
CA PRO A 21 -15.64 7.01 -2.80
C PRO A 21 -15.42 5.60 -2.22
N ASN A 22 -14.71 4.72 -2.93
CA ASN A 22 -14.47 3.32 -2.55
C ASN A 22 -12.99 2.97 -2.30
N HIS A 23 -12.01 3.78 -2.75
CA HIS A 23 -10.59 3.48 -2.60
C HIS A 23 -9.72 4.76 -2.54
N ILE A 24 -8.42 4.59 -2.36
CA ILE A 24 -7.45 5.69 -2.30
C ILE A 24 -6.26 5.31 -3.19
N HIS A 25 -5.77 6.25 -3.99
CA HIS A 25 -4.49 6.14 -4.67
C HIS A 25 -3.48 7.12 -4.08
N GLY A 26 -2.23 6.70 -3.98
CA GLY A 26 -1.17 7.57 -3.47
C GLY A 26 0.22 7.08 -3.83
N ILE A 27 1.16 8.02 -3.93
CA ILE A 27 2.58 7.77 -4.12
C ILE A 27 3.28 7.99 -2.79
N LEU A 28 3.87 6.92 -2.25
CA LEU A 28 4.68 6.97 -1.04
C LEU A 28 6.16 7.05 -1.41
N ILE A 29 6.86 8.03 -0.84
CA ILE A 29 8.32 8.09 -0.90
C ILE A 29 8.85 7.37 0.33
N ILE A 30 9.61 6.30 0.10
CA ILE A 30 10.20 5.51 1.17
C ILE A 30 11.72 5.65 1.09
N SER A 31 12.33 6.06 2.20
CA SER A 31 13.78 6.18 2.33
C SER A 31 14.30 5.14 3.32
N GLY A 32 15.56 4.74 3.14
CA GLY A 32 16.21 3.70 3.96
C GLY A 32 16.36 2.35 3.24
N ARG A 33 17.03 1.39 3.90
CA ARG A 33 17.22 0.04 3.34
C ARG A 33 15.99 -0.81 3.64
N GLY A 34 15.26 -1.20 2.59
CA GLY A 34 14.17 -2.19 2.68
C GLY A 34 14.68 -3.63 2.84
N GLU A 35 13.76 -4.59 2.98
CA GLU A 35 14.08 -6.01 3.24
C GLU A 35 15.06 -6.64 2.24
N ALA A 36 15.14 -6.12 1.01
CA ALA A 36 16.06 -6.58 -0.02
C ALA A 36 17.56 -6.31 0.30
N PHE A 37 17.85 -5.41 1.24
CA PHE A 37 19.22 -4.97 1.57
C PHE A 37 19.66 -5.30 3.00
N ALA A 38 18.90 -6.16 3.70
CA ALA A 38 19.30 -6.69 5.00
C ALA A 38 20.43 -7.73 4.80
N GLU A 39 21.67 -7.25 4.64
CA GLU A 39 22.88 -8.06 4.78
C GLU A 39 22.88 -8.71 6.17
N GLY A 40 22.63 -10.03 6.22
CA GLY A 40 22.82 -10.82 7.45
C GLY A 40 21.71 -11.81 7.82
N ALA A 41 20.57 -11.85 7.11
CA ALA A 41 19.60 -12.93 7.34
C ALA A 41 20.11 -14.24 6.71
N PRO A 42 20.25 -15.36 7.44
CA PRO A 42 20.71 -16.61 6.87
C PRO A 42 19.80 -17.02 5.72
N ARG A 43 20.40 -17.25 4.54
CA ARG A 43 19.74 -17.75 3.34
C ARG A 43 19.10 -19.11 3.63
N ARG A 44 17.87 -19.12 4.12
CA ARG A 44 16.94 -20.24 3.93
C ARG A 44 16.03 -19.83 2.77
N PHE A 45 15.73 -20.79 1.90
CA PHE A 45 14.90 -20.71 0.70
C PHE A 45 15.65 -20.39 -0.61
N PRO A 46 16.14 -21.42 -1.31
CA PRO A 46 16.47 -21.32 -2.73
C PRO A 46 15.14 -21.16 -3.51
N GLY A 47 15.05 -20.13 -4.37
CA GLY A 47 14.06 -20.13 -5.46
C GLY A 47 13.02 -19.01 -5.54
N LEU A 48 13.30 -17.78 -5.10
CA LEU A 48 12.40 -16.66 -5.41
C LEU A 48 12.85 -15.89 -6.67
N SER A 49 12.06 -16.11 -7.72
CA SER A 49 12.00 -15.38 -9.00
C SER A 49 11.70 -13.88 -8.79
N ALA A 50 12.10 -13.07 -9.77
CA ALA A 50 12.14 -11.62 -9.83
C ALA A 50 10.78 -10.88 -9.85
N ASN A 51 9.75 -11.42 -9.19
CA ASN A 51 8.43 -10.80 -9.11
C ASN A 51 8.11 -10.49 -7.65
N ALA A 52 8.34 -9.24 -7.25
CA ALA A 52 8.07 -8.71 -5.91
C ALA A 52 6.57 -8.50 -5.67
N SER A 53 5.78 -9.57 -5.78
CA SER A 53 4.37 -9.56 -5.36
C SER A 53 4.25 -10.33 -4.05
N PRO A 54 3.71 -9.74 -2.96
CA PRO A 54 3.56 -10.42 -1.68
C PRO A 54 2.31 -11.33 -1.69
N LEU A 55 2.11 -12.13 -2.74
CA LEU A 55 1.04 -13.13 -2.81
C LEU A 55 1.55 -14.47 -2.27
N ARG A 56 1.85 -14.50 -0.96
CA ARG A 56 1.99 -15.74 -0.19
C ARG A 56 1.27 -15.54 1.14
N VAL A 57 -0.02 -15.88 1.16
CA VAL A 57 -0.79 -16.05 2.38
C VAL A 57 -0.51 -17.45 2.91
N SER A 58 0.37 -17.57 3.91
CA SER A 58 0.35 -18.70 4.86
C SER A 58 1.17 -18.35 6.11
N GLN A 59 0.56 -18.61 7.27
CA GLN A 59 0.99 -18.35 8.65
C GLN A 59 1.02 -16.88 9.10
N ALA A 60 0.15 -16.58 10.07
CA ALA A 60 0.12 -15.33 10.81
C ALA A 60 1.41 -15.13 11.61
N HIS A 61 2.46 -14.69 10.95
CA HIS A 61 3.51 -13.90 11.55
C HIS A 61 3.12 -12.45 11.30
N GLY A 62 3.09 -11.62 12.36
CA GLY A 62 2.80 -10.19 12.23
C GLY A 62 3.65 -9.54 11.13
N THR A 63 3.17 -8.42 10.58
CA THR A 63 3.93 -7.70 9.54
C THR A 63 5.34 -7.40 10.04
N LYS A 64 6.34 -7.69 9.21
CA LYS A 64 7.73 -7.42 9.57
C LYS A 64 7.91 -5.93 9.81
N ARG A 65 8.61 -5.56 10.89
CA ARG A 65 8.94 -4.16 11.17
C ARG A 65 9.78 -3.60 10.02
N GLY A 66 9.43 -2.40 9.54
CA GLY A 66 10.10 -1.78 8.40
C GLY A 66 9.73 -2.41 7.06
N SER A 67 8.56 -3.03 6.94
CA SER A 67 8.01 -3.50 5.65
C SER A 67 6.93 -2.54 5.13
N LEU A 68 6.68 -2.57 3.81
CA LEU A 68 5.54 -1.85 3.22
C LEU A 68 4.22 -2.30 3.86
N ALA A 69 4.06 -3.60 4.10
CA ALA A 69 2.88 -4.15 4.76
C ALA A 69 2.65 -3.56 6.16
N ALA A 70 3.72 -3.34 6.94
CA ALA A 70 3.61 -2.70 8.26
C ALA A 70 3.20 -1.22 8.14
N ILE A 71 3.71 -0.49 7.14
CA ILE A 71 3.30 0.90 6.87
C ILE A 71 1.81 0.96 6.52
N ILE A 72 1.37 0.13 5.56
CA ILE A 72 -0.03 0.09 5.13
C ILE A 72 -0.96 -0.37 6.26
N GLN A 73 -0.54 -1.33 7.07
CA GLN A 73 -1.30 -1.77 8.24
C GLN A 73 -1.50 -0.63 9.24
N ASN A 74 -0.43 0.13 9.55
CA ASN A 74 -0.52 1.27 10.45
C ASN A 74 -1.46 2.33 9.88
N TYR A 75 -1.28 2.68 8.60
CA TYR A 75 -2.13 3.62 7.87
C TYR A 75 -3.60 3.23 7.94
N LYS A 76 -3.98 2.01 7.53
CA LYS A 76 -5.38 1.54 7.54
C LYS A 76 -5.99 1.52 8.96
N SER A 77 -5.17 1.37 10.00
CA SER A 77 -5.64 1.25 11.38
C SER A 77 -6.20 2.57 11.95
N VAL A 78 -5.67 3.73 11.51
CA VAL A 78 -6.09 5.03 12.04
C VAL A 78 -7.50 5.40 11.54
N PRO A 79 -7.78 5.44 10.22
CA PRO A 79 -9.12 5.72 9.72
C PRO A 79 -10.14 4.68 10.16
N SER A 80 -9.75 3.40 10.27
CA SER A 80 -10.63 2.35 10.78
C SER A 80 -11.17 2.69 12.17
N ARG A 81 -10.31 3.15 13.07
CA ARG A 81 -10.73 3.55 14.43
C ARG A 81 -11.63 4.78 14.40
N LEU A 82 -11.26 5.82 13.64
CA LEU A 82 -12.02 7.07 13.56
C LEU A 82 -13.41 6.84 12.97
N VAL A 83 -13.50 6.13 11.84
CA VAL A 83 -14.77 5.86 11.16
C VAL A 83 -15.65 4.94 12.00
N ASN A 84 -15.10 3.87 12.58
CA ASN A 84 -15.88 2.96 13.41
C ASN A 84 -16.37 3.64 14.69
N HIS A 85 -15.56 4.54 15.28
CA HIS A 85 -16.00 5.35 16.41
C HIS A 85 -17.15 6.28 16.01
N ALA A 86 -17.00 7.01 14.90
CA ALA A 86 -18.04 7.92 14.39
C ALA A 86 -19.35 7.21 14.02
N ARG A 87 -19.27 5.96 13.55
CA ARG A 87 -20.42 5.14 13.16
C ARG A 87 -21.02 4.31 14.31
N GLY A 88 -20.39 4.29 15.49
CA GLY A 88 -20.76 3.36 16.56
C GLY A 88 -20.57 1.88 16.19
N SER A 89 -19.80 1.58 15.13
CA SER A 89 -19.65 0.25 14.54
C SER A 89 -18.27 -0.33 14.84
N SER A 90 -17.94 -0.49 16.12
CA SER A 90 -16.64 -1.03 16.54
C SER A 90 -16.40 -2.43 15.95
N GLY A 91 -15.25 -2.62 15.29
CA GLY A 91 -14.83 -3.91 14.76
C GLY A 91 -15.25 -4.21 13.32
N VAL A 92 -16.02 -3.33 12.67
CA VAL A 92 -16.35 -3.49 11.24
C VAL A 92 -15.13 -3.10 10.38
N SER A 93 -14.71 -3.98 9.47
CA SER A 93 -13.65 -3.65 8.52
C SER A 93 -14.18 -2.71 7.45
N ILE A 94 -13.56 -1.55 7.30
CA ILE A 94 -13.87 -0.60 6.22
C ILE A 94 -12.96 -0.77 5.00
N TRP A 95 -11.89 -1.55 5.13
CA TRP A 95 -10.90 -1.76 4.07
C TRP A 95 -11.01 -3.17 3.49
N GLN A 96 -10.76 -3.28 2.19
CA GLN A 96 -10.40 -4.56 1.58
C GLN A 96 -9.10 -5.10 2.20
N ARG A 97 -9.00 -6.43 2.28
CA ARG A 97 -7.89 -7.14 2.95
C ARG A 97 -6.53 -6.84 2.31
N SER A 98 -6.46 -6.74 0.99
CA SER A 98 -5.22 -6.50 0.23
C SER A 98 -5.00 -5.01 -0.06
N TYR A 99 -3.87 -4.71 -0.69
CA TYR A 99 -3.57 -3.44 -1.33
C TYR A 99 -2.82 -3.69 -2.64
N PHE A 100 -2.86 -2.73 -3.55
CA PHE A 100 -2.05 -2.73 -4.76
C PHE A 100 -0.80 -1.87 -4.53
N ASP A 101 0.36 -2.34 -4.99
CA ASP A 101 1.61 -1.58 -4.98
C ASP A 101 2.35 -1.72 -6.32
N HIS A 102 3.07 -0.67 -6.69
CA HIS A 102 3.91 -0.62 -7.88
C HIS A 102 5.15 0.22 -7.59
N VAL A 103 6.33 -0.31 -7.95
CA VAL A 103 7.59 0.42 -7.79
C VAL A 103 7.78 1.36 -8.97
N ILE A 104 7.74 2.66 -8.70
CA ILE A 104 7.94 3.71 -9.70
C ILE A 104 9.42 3.76 -10.10
N ARG A 105 9.71 3.61 -11.39
CA ARG A 105 11.09 3.59 -11.92
C ARG A 105 11.32 4.76 -12.88
N GLY A 106 12.06 5.77 -12.40
CA GLY A 106 12.42 6.93 -13.20
C GLY A 106 11.29 7.95 -13.37
N ASP A 107 11.63 9.05 -14.02
CA ASP A 107 10.78 10.24 -14.06
C ASP A 107 9.56 10.10 -14.97
N GLU A 108 9.68 9.34 -16.08
CA GLU A 108 8.56 9.10 -16.99
C GLU A 108 7.44 8.29 -16.32
N ASP A 109 7.81 7.23 -15.59
CA ASP A 109 6.84 6.42 -14.84
C ASP A 109 6.18 7.25 -13.73
N LEU A 110 6.98 8.07 -13.04
CA LEU A 110 6.47 9.00 -12.03
C LEU A 110 5.47 10.00 -12.63
N ALA A 111 5.79 10.63 -13.76
CA ALA A 111 4.91 11.58 -14.43
C ALA A 111 3.59 10.92 -14.86
N ARG A 112 3.67 9.71 -15.42
CA ARG A 112 2.49 8.93 -15.84
C ARG A 112 1.59 8.58 -14.65
N ILE A 113 2.16 8.15 -13.54
CA ILE A 113 1.39 7.76 -12.34
C ILE A 113 0.80 9.00 -11.66
N ARG A 114 1.55 10.12 -11.56
CA ARG A 114 1.01 11.41 -11.09
C ARG A 114 -0.22 11.83 -11.91
N LYS A 115 -0.09 11.79 -13.24
CA LYS A 115 -1.19 12.11 -14.16
C LYS A 115 -2.39 11.20 -13.90
N TYR A 116 -2.18 9.88 -13.88
CA TYR A 116 -3.24 8.91 -13.58
C TYR A 116 -3.97 9.23 -12.27
N ILE A 117 -3.24 9.49 -11.18
CA ILE A 117 -3.86 9.79 -9.88
C ILE A 117 -4.65 11.09 -9.94
N SER A 118 -4.11 12.14 -10.57
CA SER A 118 -4.80 13.44 -10.68
C SER A 118 -6.06 13.38 -11.55
N GLU A 119 -6.08 12.51 -12.58
CA GLU A 119 -7.20 12.36 -13.50
C GLU A 119 -8.24 11.34 -13.01
N ASN A 120 -7.92 10.53 -12.00
CA ASN A 120 -8.81 9.46 -11.54
C ASN A 120 -10.21 9.96 -11.10
N PRO A 121 -10.36 11.07 -10.36
CA PRO A 121 -11.68 11.65 -10.06
C PRO A 121 -12.53 11.95 -11.29
N LEU A 122 -11.90 12.45 -12.36
CA LEU A 122 -12.57 12.77 -13.62
C LEU A 122 -13.02 11.51 -14.37
N ARG A 123 -12.38 10.37 -14.09
CA ARG A 123 -12.64 9.08 -14.74
C ARG A 123 -13.43 8.14 -13.84
N TRP A 124 -13.96 8.62 -12.71
CA TRP A 124 -14.71 7.83 -11.73
C TRP A 124 -15.86 7.02 -12.34
N GLU A 125 -16.62 7.63 -13.26
CA GLU A 125 -17.75 6.95 -13.91
C GLU A 125 -17.31 5.78 -14.82
N LEU A 126 -16.02 5.71 -15.19
CA LEU A 126 -15.44 4.64 -15.99
C LEU A 126 -14.73 3.58 -15.14
N ASP A 127 -14.60 3.79 -13.83
CA ASP A 127 -13.93 2.88 -12.91
C ASP A 127 -14.67 1.53 -12.85
N GLU A 128 -13.91 0.44 -12.92
CA GLU A 128 -14.49 -0.93 -12.92
C GLU A 128 -15.09 -1.31 -11.57
N GLU A 129 -14.54 -0.76 -10.48
CA GLU A 129 -15.01 -0.97 -9.12
C GLU A 129 -16.08 0.05 -8.71
N ASN A 130 -16.56 0.88 -9.65
CA ASN A 130 -17.66 1.81 -9.41
C ASN A 130 -18.93 1.01 -9.09
N PRO A 131 -19.53 1.18 -7.89
CA PRO A 131 -20.71 0.42 -7.49
C PRO A 131 -21.90 0.58 -8.45
N ARG A 132 -22.03 1.72 -9.14
CA ARG A 132 -23.11 1.93 -10.13
C ARG A 132 -22.97 1.01 -11.34
N ARG A 133 -21.75 0.66 -11.73
CA ARG A 133 -21.47 -0.23 -12.87
C ARG A 133 -21.69 -1.69 -12.53
N LEU A 134 -21.37 -2.09 -11.29
CA LEU A 134 -21.64 -3.43 -10.78
C LEU A 134 -23.13 -3.75 -10.69
N ILE A 135 -23.97 -2.75 -10.40
CA ILE A 135 -25.44 -2.91 -10.34
C ILE A 135 -26.04 -3.01 -11.75
N ALA A 136 -25.48 -2.31 -12.75
CA ALA A 136 -26.02 -2.25 -14.11
C ALA A 136 -25.72 -3.48 -14.99
N GLY A 137 -24.70 -4.30 -14.65
CA GLY A 137 -24.28 -5.46 -15.44
C GLY A 137 -24.87 -6.81 -15.01
N GLY A 138 -25.75 -6.84 -14.02
CA GLY A 138 -26.30 -8.06 -13.40
C GLY A 138 -27.78 -8.35 -13.69
N GLY A 139 -28.28 -7.93 -14.87
CA GLY A 139 -29.67 -8.17 -15.32
C GLY A 139 -29.74 -9.24 -16.41
#